data_AF-A0A7W4BYZ7-F1
#
_entry.id   AF-A0A7W4BYZ7-F1
#
_cell.length_a   1.000
_cell.length_b   1.000
_cell.length_c   1.000
_cell.angle_alpha   90.00
_cell.angle_beta   90.00
_cell.angle_gamma   90.00
#
_symmetry.space_group_name_H-M   'P 1'
#
loop_
_entity.id
_entity.type
_entity.pdbx_description
1 polymer ?
#
loop_
_entity_poly.entity_id
_entity_poly.type
_entity_poly.pdbx_seq_one_letter_code
_entity_poly.pdbx_strand_id
1 'polypeptide(L)' 'GPVTQDMLDNGFDVEVPVTAGATDVDVTAQVIDIAGNPSATATDNQPVDNVAAPAPTVEFSGMGTDGVFNSDE' A
#
# COMPACT_ATOMS: atom_id res chain seq x y z
N GLY A 1 -20.89 11.22 11.29
CA GLY A 1 -21.19 12.35 12.20
C GLY A 1 -21.19 13.64 11.40
N PRO A 2 -21.49 14.80 12.01
CA PRO A 2 -21.25 16.07 11.34
C PRO A 2 -19.75 16.23 11.04
N VAL A 3 -19.42 16.97 9.99
CA VAL A 3 -18.05 17.40 9.72
C VAL A 3 -17.61 18.35 10.84
N THR A 4 -16.45 18.12 11.43
CA THR A 4 -15.87 18.97 12.48
C THR A 4 -14.87 19.95 11.87
N GLN A 5 -14.54 21.03 12.61
CA GLN A 5 -13.48 21.94 12.18
C GLN A 5 -12.13 21.23 12.04
N ASP A 6 -11.83 20.30 12.95
CA ASP A 6 -10.61 19.50 12.90
C ASP A 6 -10.50 18.69 11.61
N MET A 7 -11.60 18.12 11.12
CA MET A 7 -11.62 17.41 9.82
C MET A 7 -11.37 18.34 8.63
N LEU A 8 -11.73 19.61 8.72
CA LEU A 8 -11.49 20.59 7.67
C LEU A 8 -10.04 21.10 7.68
N ASP A 9 -9.45 21.22 8.87
CA ASP A 9 -8.09 21.74 9.04
C ASP A 9 -7.02 20.65 8.81
N ASN A 10 -7.27 19.43 9.30
CA ASN A 10 -6.30 18.33 9.31
C ASN A 10 -6.68 17.14 8.40
N GLY A 11 -7.88 17.13 7.82
CA GLY A 11 -8.40 16.01 7.05
C GLY A 11 -9.05 14.92 7.92
N PHE A 12 -9.45 13.83 7.28
CA PHE A 12 -10.04 12.67 7.94
C PHE A 12 -9.44 11.39 7.37
N ASP A 13 -8.72 10.65 8.21
CA ASP A 13 -8.08 9.40 7.80
C ASP A 13 -9.13 8.32 7.53
N VAL A 14 -8.99 7.66 6.38
CA VAL A 14 -9.81 6.52 5.96
C VAL A 14 -8.90 5.36 5.57
N GLU A 15 -9.22 4.17 6.06
CA GLU A 15 -8.56 2.94 5.64
C GLU A 15 -9.41 2.26 4.58
N VAL A 16 -8.80 2.00 3.42
CA VAL A 16 -9.42 1.25 2.33
C VAL A 16 -8.70 -0.10 2.21
N PRO A 17 -9.38 -1.23 2.46
CA PRO A 17 -8.75 -2.53 2.31
C PRO A 17 -8.48 -2.84 0.83
N VAL A 18 -7.30 -3.36 0.54
CA VAL A 18 -6.92 -3.84 -0.79
C VAL A 18 -7.17 -5.35 -0.92
N THR A 19 -7.62 -5.80 -2.09
CA THR A 19 -7.81 -7.22 -2.40
C THR A 19 -6.73 -7.73 -3.36
N ALA A 20 -6.53 -9.04 -3.42
CA ALA A 20 -5.56 -9.64 -4.35
C ALA A 20 -5.90 -9.25 -5.80
N GLY A 21 -4.94 -8.64 -6.51
CA GLY A 21 -5.10 -8.15 -7.88
C GLY A 21 -5.55 -6.69 -7.99
N ALA A 22 -5.84 -5.99 -6.89
CA ALA A 22 -5.99 -4.55 -6.91
C ALA A 22 -4.69 -3.86 -7.34
N THR A 23 -4.80 -2.82 -8.16
CA THR A 23 -3.66 -2.04 -8.64
C THR A 23 -3.59 -0.67 -7.97
N ASP A 24 -4.74 -0.12 -7.57
CA ASP A 24 -4.86 1.24 -7.06
C ASP A 24 -5.98 1.32 -6.01
N VAL A 25 -5.92 2.37 -5.19
CA VAL A 25 -6.96 2.79 -4.26
C VAL A 25 -7.41 4.19 -4.67
N ASP A 26 -8.71 4.34 -4.92
CA ASP A 26 -9.35 5.61 -5.26
C ASP A 26 -10.30 6.05 -4.14
N VAL A 27 -10.13 7.27 -3.66
CA VAL A 27 -11.00 7.91 -2.66
C VAL A 27 -11.53 9.22 -3.23
N THR A 28 -12.86 9.41 -3.12
CA THR A 28 -13.52 10.67 -3.46
C THR A 28 -14.26 11.22 -2.24
N ALA A 29 -14.23 12.54 -2.06
CA ALA A 29 -14.89 13.20 -0.93
C ALA A 29 -15.53 14.53 -1.33
N GLN A 30 -16.63 14.87 -0.65
CA GLN A 30 -17.33 16.16 -0.76
C GLN A 30 -17.86 16.55 0.63
N VAL A 31 -17.93 17.86 0.89
CA VAL A 31 -18.62 18.44 2.06
C VAL A 31 -19.96 18.99 1.60
N ILE A 32 -21.03 18.63 2.30
CA ILE A 32 -22.40 19.09 2.00
C ILE A 32 -22.85 20.01 3.14
N ASP A 33 -23.28 21.23 2.80
CA ASP A 33 -23.81 22.17 3.78
C ASP A 33 -25.23 21.81 4.26
N ILE A 34 -25.76 22.57 5.22
CA ILE A 34 -27.11 22.33 5.76
C ILE A 34 -28.24 22.58 4.74
N ALA A 35 -27.97 23.35 3.69
CA ALA A 35 -28.89 23.61 2.59
C ALA A 35 -28.79 22.55 1.48
N GLY A 36 -27.84 21.60 1.59
CA GLY A 36 -27.62 20.52 0.64
C GLY A 36 -26.67 20.86 -0.51
N ASN A 37 -25.93 21.98 -0.44
CA ASN A 37 -24.98 22.34 -1.49
C ASN A 37 -23.65 21.58 -1.28
N PRO A 38 -23.16 20.84 -2.29
CA PRO A 38 -21.87 20.17 -2.20
C PRO A 38 -20.70 21.10 -2.53
N SER A 39 -19.55 20.84 -1.92
CA SER A 39 -18.26 21.36 -2.35
C SER A 39 -17.84 20.79 -3.71
N ALA A 40 -16.71 21.24 -4.24
CA ALA A 40 -16.02 20.49 -5.28
C ALA A 40 -15.62 19.10 -4.75
N THR A 41 -15.55 18.12 -5.66
CA THR A 41 -15.03 16.78 -5.35
C THR A 41 -13.52 16.83 -5.16
N ALA A 42 -13.05 16.33 -4.03
CA ALA A 42 -11.65 16.00 -3.83
C ALA A 42 -11.41 14.53 -4.19
N THR A 43 -10.24 14.24 -4.77
CA THR A 43 -9.80 12.90 -5.17
C THR A 43 -8.42 12.63 -4.61
N ASP A 44 -8.23 11.43 -4.06
CA ASP A 44 -6.94 10.86 -3.73
C ASP A 44 -6.82 9.49 -4.40
N ASN A 45 -5.71 9.27 -5.11
CA ASN A 45 -5.41 8.03 -5.81
C ASN A 45 -4.01 7.60 -5.41
N GLN A 46 -3.88 6.36 -4.96
CA GLN A 46 -2.60 5.77 -4.59
C GLN A 46 -2.44 4.38 -5.21
N PRO A 47 -1.25 4.04 -5.73
CA PRO A 47 -0.98 2.71 -6.22
C PRO A 47 -0.90 1.70 -5.07
N VAL A 48 -1.27 0.46 -5.35
CA VAL A 48 -1.05 -0.69 -4.45
C VAL A 48 0.33 -1.26 -4.75
N ASP A 49 1.14 -1.46 -3.72
CA ASP A 49 2.38 -2.23 -3.84
C ASP A 49 2.02 -3.71 -4.04
N ASN A 50 1.95 -4.10 -5.32
CA ASN A 50 1.62 -5.44 -5.77
C ASN A 50 2.84 -6.16 -6.38
N VAL A 51 4.04 -5.62 -6.18
CA VAL A 51 5.27 -6.22 -6.69
C VAL A 51 5.71 -7.34 -5.77
N ALA A 52 5.78 -8.56 -6.31
CA ALA A 52 6.34 -9.68 -5.57
C ALA A 52 7.81 -9.41 -5.20
N ALA A 53 8.17 -9.69 -3.95
CA ALA A 53 9.58 -9.63 -3.54
C ALA A 53 10.43 -10.58 -4.40
N PRO A 54 11.70 -10.25 -4.68
CA PRO A 54 12.60 -11.13 -5.39
C PRO A 54 12.69 -12.50 -4.72
N ALA A 55 12.77 -13.57 -5.52
CA ALA A 55 13.00 -14.91 -4.99
C ALA A 55 14.38 -14.97 -4.31
N PRO A 56 14.50 -15.61 -3.14
CA PRO A 56 15.80 -15.78 -2.50
C PRO A 56 16.69 -16.70 -3.36
N THR A 57 17.98 -16.39 -3.41
CA THR A 57 18.99 -17.28 -4.00
C THR A 57 19.60 -18.14 -2.91
N VAL A 58 19.66 -19.45 -3.16
CA VAL A 58 20.40 -20.38 -2.31
C VAL A 58 21.66 -20.77 -3.05
N GLU A 59 22.81 -20.50 -2.44
CA GLU A 59 24.09 -20.96 -2.91
C GLU A 59 24.82 -21.67 -1.78
N PHE A 60 25.75 -22.51 -2.20
CA PHE A 60 26.55 -23.32 -1.33
C PHE A 60 27.97 -22.75 -1.32
N SER A 61 28.43 -22.31 -0.16
CA SER A 61 29.80 -21.81 0.02
C SER A 61 30.69 -22.91 0.60
N GLY A 62 31.89 -23.09 0.06
CA GLY A 62 32.89 -24.02 0.62
C GLY A 62 32.84 -25.46 0.10
N MET A 63 32.51 -25.68 -1.18
CA MET A 63 32.59 -27.00 -1.82
C MET A 63 34.01 -27.38 -2.31
N GLY A 64 35.05 -26.69 -1.84
CA GLY A 64 36.39 -26.83 -2.40
C GLY A 64 36.46 -26.64 -3.92
N THR A 65 37.50 -27.22 -4.54
CA THR A 65 37.68 -27.19 -6.01
C THR A 65 37.02 -28.37 -6.73
N ASP A 66 36.60 -29.40 -6.01
CA ASP A 66 36.03 -30.62 -6.59
C ASP A 66 34.49 -30.58 -6.65
N GLY A 67 33.87 -29.56 -6.04
CA GLY A 67 32.43 -29.35 -6.08
C GLY A 67 31.64 -30.28 -5.16
N VAL A 68 32.29 -30.87 -4.14
CA VAL A 68 31.66 -31.81 -3.19
C VAL A 68 31.76 -31.28 -1.76
N PHE A 69 30.65 -31.23 -1.04
CA PHE A 69 30.69 -31.05 0.41
C PHE A 69 30.93 -32.38 1.12
N ASN A 70 31.98 -32.42 1.93
CA ASN A 70 32.32 -33.55 2.78
C ASN A 70 32.99 -33.04 4.07
N SER A 71 33.51 -33.96 4.89
CA SER A 71 34.18 -33.63 6.17
C SER A 71 35.59 -33.07 6.03
N ASP A 72 36.15 -33.09 4.82
CA ASP A 72 37.52 -32.66 4.53
C ASP A 72 37.58 -31.17 4.13
N GLU A 73 36.43 -30.56 3.83
CA GLU A 73 36.20 -29.11 3.68
C GLU A 73 35.99 -28.42 5.03
#